data_AF-A0A2E2WJP5-F1
#
_entry.id   AF-A0A2E2WJP5-F1
#
_cell.length_a   1.000
_cell.length_b   1.000
_cell.length_c   1.000
_cell.angle_alpha   90.00
_cell.angle_beta   90.00
_cell.angle_gamma   90.00
#
_symmetry.space_group_name_H-M   'P 1'
#
loop_
_entity.id
_entity.type
_entity.pdbx_description
1 polymer ?
#
loop_
_entity_poly.entity_id
_entity_poly.type
_entity_poly.pdbx_seq_one_letter_code
_entity_poly.pdbx_strand_id
1 'polypeptide(L)'
;MLNSLTFFLMGVLAISEKDITQDYVFKNMGLWMHPSQQYVVRLHGCEDGMCGTVAWVAESAVKYDVNNKDVAFRGRPLCGLRIVNGLATDGHVNIYKKGKMYRTDNGTTTSVKASYLSSDEVQMHSYQGVSMIGDTQVWLRVNEKDYPPCTPVTPLPVALEQKQEESLSAFVEKTVSQPFTNVDSTAFSEPVVLTPLVSPAPTNTQVVKAVSKDAVQTVTTNSNFKTRVINAPKAVSQSSKKLEQQTPRVLTLEVVE
;
A
#
# COMPACT_ATOMS: atom_id res chain seq x y z
N MET A 1 30.76 60.27 46.31
CA MET A 1 30.86 60.41 44.84
C MET A 1 31.62 59.18 44.35
N LEU A 2 30.91 58.08 44.07
CA LEU A 2 30.29 57.71 42.79
C LEU A 2 31.34 57.33 41.72
N ASN A 3 31.46 56.03 41.43
CA ASN A 3 31.39 55.43 40.08
C ASN A 3 31.68 53.92 40.20
N SER A 4 30.68 53.05 40.19
CA SER A 4 29.80 52.67 39.05
C SER A 4 30.35 51.44 38.32
N LEU A 5 29.93 50.28 38.83
CA LEU A 5 29.26 49.21 38.08
C LEU A 5 29.50 49.16 36.55
N THR A 6 30.25 48.15 36.10
CA THR A 6 30.12 47.57 34.74
C THR A 6 30.56 46.11 34.74
N PHE A 7 29.86 45.27 35.53
CA PHE A 7 29.70 43.84 35.20
C PHE A 7 28.68 43.74 34.07
N PHE A 8 29.09 44.05 32.84
CA PHE A 8 28.25 43.83 31.64
C PHE A 8 28.66 42.51 30.99
N LEU A 9 27.99 41.45 31.44
CA LEU A 9 27.20 40.57 30.58
C LEU A 9 27.75 40.32 29.15
N MET A 10 28.90 39.66 29.01
CA MET A 10 29.21 38.90 27.80
C MET A 10 28.47 37.54 27.83
N GLY A 11 27.15 37.60 28.04
CA GLY A 11 26.24 36.49 27.82
C GLY A 11 25.79 36.55 26.36
N VAL A 12 26.67 36.17 25.43
CA VAL A 12 26.27 36.00 24.04
C VAL A 12 25.29 34.85 23.97
N LEU A 13 24.06 35.19 23.62
CA LEU A 13 22.97 34.29 23.26
C LEU A 13 23.50 33.20 22.30
N ALA A 14 23.57 31.96 22.78
CA ALA A 14 23.54 30.81 21.89
C ALA A 14 22.12 30.72 21.33
N ILE A 15 21.86 31.46 20.24
CA ILE A 15 20.63 31.29 19.47
C ILE A 15 20.70 29.88 18.88
N SER A 16 19.82 29.00 19.36
CA SER A 16 19.69 27.63 18.89
C SER A 16 19.31 27.64 17.41
N GLU A 17 20.25 27.33 16.52
CA GLU A 17 20.01 27.20 15.07
C GLU A 17 19.20 25.94 14.68
N LYS A 18 18.66 25.19 15.66
CA LYS A 18 18.09 23.85 15.43
C LYS A 18 16.61 23.79 15.06
N ASP A 19 15.88 24.91 15.07
CA ASP A 19 14.42 24.87 14.98
C ASP A 19 13.87 24.91 13.54
N ILE A 20 14.67 25.29 12.55
CA ILE A 20 14.20 25.39 11.16
C ILE A 20 14.02 23.99 10.54
N THR A 21 14.95 23.07 10.75
CA THR A 21 14.90 21.74 10.10
C THR A 21 13.71 20.90 10.54
N GLN A 22 13.27 21.02 11.80
CA GLN A 22 12.14 20.25 12.32
C GLN A 22 10.81 20.70 11.70
N ASP A 23 10.55 22.01 11.60
CA ASP A 23 9.31 22.55 11.00
C ASP A 23 9.12 22.08 9.55
N TYR A 24 10.20 22.08 8.75
CA TYR A 24 10.16 21.58 7.38
C TYR A 24 9.95 20.06 7.27
N VAL A 25 10.49 19.28 8.21
CA VAL A 25 10.27 17.82 8.26
C VAL A 25 8.81 17.50 8.57
N PHE A 26 8.20 18.22 9.52
CA PHE A 26 6.76 18.08 9.82
C PHE A 26 5.89 18.50 8.63
N LYS A 27 6.24 19.57 7.92
CA LYS A 27 5.53 20.01 6.71
C LYS A 27 5.50 18.95 5.60
N ASN A 28 6.54 18.12 5.53
CA ASN A 28 6.67 17.07 4.52
C ASN A 28 5.83 15.82 4.85
N MET A 29 5.39 15.68 6.09
CA MET A 29 4.39 14.69 6.48
C MET A 29 2.98 15.11 6.03
N GLY A 30 2.03 14.17 6.06
CA GLY A 30 0.63 14.43 5.72
C GLY A 30 0.05 13.39 4.76
N LEU A 31 -1.08 13.74 4.14
CA LEU A 31 -1.81 12.87 3.22
C LEU A 31 -1.44 13.16 1.77
N TRP A 32 -1.14 12.10 1.02
CA TRP A 32 -0.65 12.17 -0.35
C TRP A 32 -1.43 11.20 -1.23
N MET A 33 -2.09 11.73 -2.25
CA MET A 33 -2.78 10.96 -3.28
C MET A 33 -1.77 10.27 -4.18
N HIS A 34 -1.90 8.94 -4.29
CA HIS A 34 -1.14 8.17 -5.26
C HIS A 34 -1.66 8.45 -6.69
N PRO A 35 -0.79 8.49 -7.73
CA PRO A 35 -1.18 8.83 -9.10
C PRO A 35 -2.32 7.99 -9.71
N SER A 36 -2.53 6.76 -9.24
CA SER A 36 -3.66 5.93 -9.68
C SER A 36 -5.02 6.44 -9.19
N GLN A 37 -5.05 7.40 -8.27
CA GLN A 37 -6.25 7.94 -7.61
C GLN A 37 -7.06 6.91 -6.80
N GLN A 38 -6.48 5.73 -6.55
CA GLN A 38 -7.15 4.63 -5.87
C GLN A 38 -6.91 4.62 -4.37
N TYR A 39 -5.89 5.32 -3.88
CA TYR A 39 -5.57 5.36 -2.46
C TYR A 39 -4.76 6.60 -2.10
N VAL A 40 -4.89 6.99 -0.83
CA VAL A 40 -4.12 8.07 -0.20
C VAL A 40 -3.17 7.46 0.82
N VAL A 41 -1.95 7.95 0.84
CA VAL A 41 -0.87 7.51 1.74
C VAL A 41 -0.61 8.61 2.75
N ARG A 42 -0.64 8.27 4.03
CA ARG A 42 -0.16 9.12 5.12
C ARG A 42 1.34 8.93 5.25
N LEU A 43 2.13 9.96 4.94
CA LEU A 43 3.55 10.03 5.29
C LEU A 43 3.67 10.54 6.72
N HIS A 44 4.42 9.81 7.56
CA HIS A 44 4.59 10.10 8.99
C HIS A 44 5.95 9.61 9.50
N GLY A 45 6.40 10.10 10.65
CA GLY A 45 7.59 9.57 11.32
C GLY A 45 7.43 8.11 11.78
N CYS A 46 8.54 7.37 11.75
CA CYS A 46 8.71 6.02 12.27
C CYS A 46 10.16 5.84 12.79
N GLU A 47 10.47 4.73 13.45
CA GLU A 47 11.80 4.49 14.06
C GLU A 47 12.96 4.66 13.07
N ASP A 48 12.78 4.20 11.82
CA ASP A 48 13.80 4.23 10.77
C ASP A 48 13.76 5.50 9.89
N GLY A 49 13.00 6.52 10.26
CA GLY A 49 12.86 7.77 9.51
C GLY A 49 11.41 8.10 9.16
N MET A 50 11.11 8.32 7.89
CA MET A 50 9.74 8.55 7.42
C MET A 50 9.15 7.30 6.77
N CYS A 51 7.93 6.97 7.15
CA CYS A 51 7.17 5.85 6.62
C CYS A 51 5.87 6.35 5.98
N GLY A 52 5.27 5.49 5.14
CA GLY A 52 4.03 5.77 4.44
C GLY A 52 3.04 4.64 4.61
N THR A 53 1.87 4.96 5.16
CA THR A 53 0.80 4.00 5.42
C THR A 53 -0.44 4.38 4.62
N VAL A 54 -1.08 3.43 3.97
CA VAL A 54 -2.33 3.66 3.23
C VAL A 54 -3.41 4.09 4.21
N ALA A 55 -3.90 5.32 4.06
CA ALA A 55 -4.84 5.96 4.97
C ALA A 55 -6.25 6.03 4.40
N TRP A 56 -6.43 5.96 3.08
CA TRP A 56 -7.76 5.87 2.45
C TRP A 56 -7.66 5.05 1.18
N VAL A 57 -8.73 4.34 0.83
CA VAL A 57 -8.82 3.49 -0.36
C VAL A 57 -10.15 3.79 -1.06
N ALA A 58 -10.10 4.13 -2.33
CA ALA A 58 -11.27 4.43 -3.15
C ALA A 58 -12.25 3.25 -3.18
N GLU A 59 -13.53 3.53 -3.37
CA GLU A 59 -14.55 2.47 -3.36
C GLU A 59 -14.42 1.51 -4.54
N SER A 60 -14.00 2.01 -5.70
CA SER A 60 -13.72 1.23 -6.89
C SER A 60 -12.38 0.47 -6.86
N ALA A 61 -11.55 0.68 -5.84
CA ALA A 61 -10.23 0.06 -5.76
C ALA A 61 -10.28 -1.32 -5.09
N VAL A 62 -9.32 -2.17 -5.43
CA VAL A 62 -9.12 -3.45 -4.75
C VAL A 62 -8.75 -3.19 -3.30
N LYS A 63 -9.46 -3.81 -2.35
CA LYS A 63 -9.29 -3.56 -0.90
C LYS A 63 -8.22 -4.41 -0.23
N TYR A 64 -7.69 -5.40 -0.94
CA TYR A 64 -6.73 -6.39 -0.42
C TYR A 64 -5.48 -6.45 -1.30
N ASP A 65 -4.38 -6.96 -0.75
CA ASP A 65 -3.09 -7.07 -1.43
C ASP A 65 -3.00 -8.30 -2.37
N VAL A 66 -3.96 -8.44 -3.28
CA VAL A 66 -4.14 -9.63 -4.12
C VAL A 66 -2.92 -9.99 -4.98
N ASN A 67 -2.05 -9.02 -5.28
CA ASN A 67 -0.86 -9.21 -6.11
C ASN A 67 0.41 -9.53 -5.32
N ASN A 68 0.30 -9.76 -4.00
CA ASN A 68 1.47 -10.15 -3.21
C ASN A 68 2.11 -11.43 -3.79
N LYS A 69 3.44 -11.44 -3.88
CA LYS A 69 4.19 -12.60 -4.37
C LYS A 69 4.04 -13.80 -3.45
N ASP A 70 3.94 -13.56 -2.15
CA ASP A 70 3.62 -14.57 -1.16
C ASP A 70 2.10 -14.68 -0.99
N VAL A 71 1.59 -15.88 -1.24
CA VAL A 71 0.16 -16.20 -1.20
C VAL A 71 -0.44 -15.94 0.19
N ALA A 72 0.33 -16.15 1.26
CA ALA A 72 -0.14 -15.96 2.63
C ALA A 72 -0.51 -14.50 2.93
N PHE A 73 0.12 -13.55 2.24
CA PHE A 73 -0.15 -12.11 2.43
C PHE A 73 -1.20 -11.54 1.49
N ARG A 74 -1.74 -12.31 0.53
CA ARG A 74 -2.73 -11.80 -0.44
C ARG A 74 -4.06 -11.37 0.17
N GLY A 75 -4.39 -11.91 1.35
CA GLY A 75 -5.59 -11.56 2.10
C GLY A 75 -5.46 -10.32 2.98
N ARG A 76 -4.27 -9.70 3.07
CA ARG A 76 -4.09 -8.54 3.96
C ARG A 76 -4.81 -7.31 3.39
N PRO A 77 -5.55 -6.54 4.21
CA PRO A 77 -6.16 -5.28 3.77
C PRO A 77 -5.12 -4.28 3.28
N LEU A 78 -5.45 -3.52 2.24
CA LEU A 78 -4.65 -2.36 1.84
C LEU A 78 -4.78 -1.22 2.84
N CYS A 79 -5.95 -1.04 3.45
CA CYS A 79 -6.13 -0.03 4.48
C CYS A 79 -5.20 -0.30 5.67
N GLY A 80 -4.40 0.69 6.06
CA GLY A 80 -3.39 0.53 7.12
C GLY A 80 -2.11 -0.18 6.67
N LEU A 81 -2.00 -0.59 5.41
CA LEU A 81 -0.80 -1.23 4.89
C LEU A 81 0.33 -0.20 4.77
N ARG A 82 1.48 -0.52 5.36
CA ARG A 82 2.69 0.28 5.23
C ARG A 82 3.40 -0.04 3.92
N ILE A 83 3.38 0.92 3.01
CA ILE A 83 3.94 0.79 1.66
C ILE A 83 5.23 1.57 1.46
N VAL A 84 5.55 2.53 2.31
CA VAL A 84 6.86 3.22 2.33
C VAL A 84 7.52 3.03 3.68
N ASN A 85 8.81 2.69 3.69
CA ASN A 85 9.60 2.49 4.91
C ASN A 85 10.93 3.26 4.83
N GLY A 86 11.36 3.82 5.96
CA GLY A 86 12.75 4.22 6.19
C GLY A 86 13.28 5.33 5.28
N LEU A 87 12.43 6.26 4.83
CA LEU A 87 12.90 7.45 4.13
C LEU A 87 13.69 8.33 5.09
N ALA A 88 15.00 8.44 4.87
CA ALA A 88 15.91 9.21 5.70
C ALA A 88 16.35 10.50 5.00
N THR A 89 16.37 11.61 5.73
CA THR A 89 16.99 12.87 5.27
C THR A 89 18.52 12.83 5.49
N ASP A 90 19.28 13.43 4.59
CA ASP A 90 20.73 13.62 4.68
C ASP A 90 21.12 15.07 4.99
N GLY A 91 20.24 15.82 5.65
CA GLY A 91 20.42 17.25 5.94
C GLY A 91 19.76 18.17 4.91
N HIS A 92 19.23 17.61 3.82
CA HIS A 92 18.36 18.32 2.89
C HIS A 92 16.89 18.16 3.29
N VAL A 93 16.23 19.28 3.60
CA VAL A 93 14.83 19.29 4.04
C VAL A 93 13.86 18.72 3.00
N ASN A 94 14.17 18.84 1.71
CA ASN A 94 13.28 18.44 0.60
C ASN A 94 13.62 17.08 -0.03
N ILE A 95 14.67 16.39 0.45
CA ILE A 95 15.12 15.14 -0.16
C ILE A 95 15.22 14.07 0.90
N TYR A 96 14.56 12.94 0.65
CA TYR A 96 14.62 11.75 1.48
C TYR A 96 15.08 10.56 0.65
N LYS A 97 16.01 9.76 1.17
CA LYS A 97 16.67 8.66 0.47
C LYS A 97 16.62 7.39 1.32
N LYS A 98 17.19 6.31 0.79
CA LYS A 98 17.36 5.01 1.46
C LYS A 98 16.05 4.29 1.82
N GLY A 99 14.91 4.84 1.43
CA GLY A 99 13.63 4.23 1.70
C GLY A 99 13.40 2.97 0.87
N LYS A 100 12.39 2.20 1.28
CA LYS A 100 11.84 1.06 0.53
C LYS A 100 10.37 1.30 0.24
N MET A 101 9.94 1.02 -0.98
CA MET A 101 8.54 1.12 -1.38
C MET A 101 8.01 -0.25 -1.81
N TYR A 102 6.97 -0.73 -1.15
CA TYR A 102 6.18 -1.88 -1.59
C TYR A 102 5.11 -1.42 -2.58
N ARG A 103 5.02 -2.08 -3.73
CA ARG A 103 4.01 -1.82 -4.75
C ARG A 103 2.92 -2.89 -4.70
N THR A 104 1.70 -2.47 -4.43
CA THR A 104 0.51 -3.33 -4.32
C THR A 104 -0.01 -3.81 -5.69
N ASP A 105 0.44 -3.19 -6.78
CA ASP A 105 0.06 -3.55 -8.15
C ASP A 105 0.75 -4.84 -8.63
N ASN A 106 1.95 -5.15 -8.13
CA ASN A 106 2.76 -6.28 -8.60
C ASN A 106 3.51 -7.05 -7.49
N GLY A 107 3.34 -6.66 -6.23
CA GLY A 107 3.95 -7.35 -5.09
C GLY A 107 5.46 -7.17 -4.95
N THR A 108 6.05 -6.15 -5.57
CA THR A 108 7.50 -5.89 -5.51
C THR A 108 7.86 -4.86 -4.45
N THR A 109 9.06 -4.99 -3.88
CA THR A 109 9.66 -3.95 -3.02
C THR A 109 10.92 -3.43 -3.66
N THR A 110 10.98 -2.12 -3.88
CA THR A 110 12.11 -1.43 -4.52
C THR A 110 12.71 -0.39 -3.57
N SER A 111 13.91 0.11 -3.89
CA SER A 111 14.45 1.29 -3.22
C SER A 111 13.69 2.53 -3.69
N VAL A 112 13.45 3.49 -2.80
CA VAL A 112 12.77 4.74 -3.14
C VAL A 112 13.50 5.97 -2.60
N LYS A 113 13.45 7.04 -3.37
CA LYS A 113 13.83 8.39 -2.98
C LYS A 113 12.62 9.30 -3.16
N ALA A 114 12.36 10.16 -2.18
CA ALA A 114 11.36 11.21 -2.28
C ALA A 114 12.05 12.57 -2.48
N SER A 115 11.53 13.38 -3.41
CA SER A 115 11.95 14.77 -3.62
C SER A 115 10.72 15.67 -3.62
N TYR A 116 10.64 16.59 -2.66
CA TYR A 116 9.54 17.54 -2.58
C TYR A 116 9.75 18.63 -3.63
N LEU A 117 8.83 18.71 -4.59
CA LEU A 117 8.87 19.69 -5.69
C LEU A 117 8.23 21.00 -5.26
N SER A 118 7.20 20.92 -4.40
CA SER A 118 6.51 22.06 -3.81
C SER A 118 5.91 21.66 -2.45
N SER A 119 5.10 22.53 -1.84
CA SER A 119 4.28 22.15 -0.69
C SER A 119 3.32 21.02 -1.01
N ASP A 120 2.84 20.93 -2.25
CA ASP A 120 1.69 20.12 -2.63
C ASP A 120 2.05 18.94 -3.55
N GLU A 121 3.33 18.82 -3.91
CA GLU A 121 3.82 17.77 -4.79
C GLU A 121 5.09 17.11 -4.24
N VAL A 122 5.05 15.78 -4.14
CA VAL A 122 6.23 14.97 -3.84
C VAL A 122 6.49 13.98 -4.97
N GLN A 123 7.71 14.00 -5.48
CA GLN A 123 8.19 13.07 -6.48
C GLN A 123 8.77 11.83 -5.81
N MET A 124 8.18 10.67 -6.08
CA MET A 124 8.62 9.35 -5.62
C MET A 124 9.35 8.65 -6.75
N HIS A 125 10.68 8.49 -6.62
CA HIS A 125 11.51 7.78 -7.58
C HIS A 125 11.89 6.41 -7.04
N SER A 126 11.34 5.35 -7.63
CA SER A 126 11.51 3.96 -7.23
C SER A 126 12.45 3.22 -8.19
N TYR A 127 13.43 2.49 -7.68
CA TYR A 127 14.47 1.85 -8.49
C TYR A 127 14.98 0.54 -7.90
N GLN A 128 15.54 -0.32 -8.74
CA GLN A 128 16.16 -1.57 -8.34
C GLN A 128 17.69 -1.47 -8.53
N GLY A 129 18.45 -1.58 -7.43
CA GLY A 129 19.90 -1.43 -7.47
C GLY A 129 20.33 0.03 -7.63
N VAL A 130 20.52 0.50 -8.87
CA VAL A 130 21.02 1.84 -9.19
C VAL A 130 19.88 2.83 -9.45
N SER A 131 19.98 4.06 -8.95
CA SER A 131 18.92 5.07 -9.04
C SER A 131 18.77 5.74 -10.41
N MET A 132 19.54 5.33 -11.42
CA MET A 132 19.38 5.86 -12.78
C MET A 132 18.30 5.11 -13.56
N ILE A 133 17.94 3.89 -13.12
CA ILE A 133 16.99 3.02 -13.81
C ILE A 133 15.84 2.74 -12.83
N GLY A 134 14.74 3.45 -13.03
CA GLY A 134 13.59 3.39 -12.13
C GLY A 134 12.39 4.13 -12.67
N ASP A 135 11.28 3.98 -11.95
CA ASP A 135 10.02 4.65 -12.22
C ASP A 135 9.90 5.90 -11.36
N THR A 136 9.35 6.97 -11.94
CA THR A 136 9.06 8.20 -11.21
C THR A 136 7.57 8.46 -11.20
N GLN A 137 7.05 8.77 -10.02
CA GLN A 137 5.65 9.16 -9.81
C GLN A 137 5.60 10.49 -9.06
N VAL A 138 4.56 11.28 -9.30
CA VAL A 138 4.28 12.49 -8.52
C VAL A 138 3.01 12.26 -7.72
N TRP A 139 3.11 12.41 -6.40
CA TRP A 139 1.99 12.30 -5.49
C TRP A 139 1.55 13.71 -5.10
N LEU A 140 0.23 13.90 -4.99
CA LEU A 140 -0.38 15.19 -4.73
C LEU A 140 -0.86 15.27 -3.29
N ARG A 141 -0.62 16.38 -2.60
CA ARG A 141 -1.13 16.58 -1.26
C ARG A 141 -2.66 16.68 -1.27
N VAL A 142 -3.30 16.10 -0.25
CA VAL A 142 -4.74 16.16 -0.06
C VAL A 142 -5.12 16.47 1.38
N ASN A 143 -6.37 16.89 1.59
CA ASN A 143 -6.91 17.17 2.93
C ASN A 143 -7.68 15.98 3.48
N GLU A 144 -7.59 15.77 4.79
CA GLU A 144 -8.28 14.68 5.49
C GLU A 144 -9.81 14.79 5.42
N LYS A 145 -10.34 16.02 5.26
CA LYS A 145 -11.79 16.24 5.09
C LYS A 145 -12.35 15.58 3.84
N ASP A 146 -11.58 15.58 2.76
CA ASP A 146 -11.99 15.02 1.47
C ASP A 146 -11.72 13.52 1.39
N TYR A 147 -10.75 13.03 2.18
CA TYR A 147 -10.29 11.64 2.22
C TYR A 147 -10.22 11.15 3.66
N PRO A 148 -11.38 10.83 4.29
CA PRO A 148 -11.42 10.39 5.67
C PRO A 148 -10.65 9.08 5.85
N PRO A 149 -9.95 8.86 6.98
CA PRO A 149 -9.19 7.63 7.16
C PRO A 149 -10.06 6.38 7.05
N CYS A 150 -9.62 5.39 6.29
CA CYS A 150 -10.21 4.07 6.29
C CYS A 150 -9.87 3.35 7.60
N THR A 151 -10.73 2.41 7.99
CA THR A 151 -10.47 1.54 9.14
C THR A 151 -9.74 0.29 8.66
N PRO A 152 -8.55 -0.04 9.20
CA PRO A 152 -7.95 -1.33 8.93
C PRO A 152 -8.90 -2.39 9.46
N VAL A 153 -9.21 -3.40 8.64
CA VAL A 153 -9.84 -4.61 9.14
C VAL A 153 -8.82 -5.24 10.07
N THR A 154 -8.96 -4.97 11.36
CA THR A 154 -8.13 -5.63 12.38
C THR A 154 -8.38 -7.11 12.16
N PRO A 155 -7.34 -7.95 11.93
CA PRO A 155 -7.52 -9.39 11.99
C PRO A 155 -8.29 -9.66 13.27
N LEU A 156 -9.44 -10.34 13.16
CA LEU A 156 -10.25 -10.73 14.31
C LEU A 156 -9.29 -11.17 15.42
N PRO A 157 -9.36 -10.62 16.64
CA PRO A 157 -8.30 -10.80 17.62
C PRO A 157 -7.98 -12.28 17.77
N VAL A 158 -6.75 -12.64 17.41
CA VAL A 158 -6.12 -13.96 17.61
C VAL A 158 -6.15 -14.37 19.10
N ALA A 159 -6.64 -13.49 19.99
CA ALA A 159 -6.97 -13.78 21.38
C ALA A 159 -7.92 -14.98 21.57
N LEU A 160 -8.68 -15.40 20.54
CA LEU A 160 -9.44 -16.66 20.61
C LEU A 160 -8.60 -17.90 20.31
N GLU A 161 -7.54 -17.79 19.51
CA GLU A 161 -6.65 -18.92 19.19
C GLU A 161 -5.54 -19.10 20.24
N GLN A 162 -5.02 -18.01 20.84
CA GLN A 162 -3.97 -18.13 21.87
C GLN A 162 -4.47 -18.79 23.17
N LYS A 163 -5.73 -18.54 23.55
CA LYS A 163 -6.34 -19.23 24.70
C LYS A 163 -6.52 -20.74 24.44
N GLN A 164 -6.64 -21.12 23.17
CA GLN A 164 -6.78 -22.51 22.75
C GLN A 164 -5.41 -23.22 22.69
N GLU A 165 -4.36 -22.56 22.21
CA GLU A 165 -2.98 -23.10 22.23
C GLU A 165 -2.39 -23.22 23.64
N GLU A 166 -2.65 -22.26 24.53
CA GLU A 166 -2.18 -22.30 25.93
C GLU A 166 -2.94 -23.35 26.76
N SER A 167 -4.19 -23.65 26.40
CA SER A 167 -4.96 -24.75 27.01
C SER A 167 -4.60 -26.11 26.42
N LEU A 168 -4.21 -26.18 25.13
CA LEU A 168 -3.69 -27.39 24.49
C LEU A 168 -2.31 -27.76 25.02
N SER A 169 -1.39 -26.81 25.21
CA SER A 169 -0.08 -27.09 25.80
C SER A 169 -0.20 -27.54 27.26
N ALA A 170 -1.05 -26.89 28.06
CA ALA A 170 -1.35 -27.31 29.43
C ALA A 170 -2.06 -28.68 29.50
N PHE A 171 -2.89 -29.02 28.52
CA PHE A 171 -3.56 -30.33 28.44
C PHE A 171 -2.59 -31.45 28.01
N VAL A 172 -1.69 -31.18 27.06
CA VAL A 172 -0.66 -32.13 26.63
C VAL A 172 0.31 -32.43 27.78
N GLU A 173 0.75 -31.41 28.52
CA GLU A 173 1.65 -31.60 29.67
C GLU A 173 0.98 -32.42 30.79
N LYS A 174 -0.33 -32.22 30.99
CA LYS A 174 -1.13 -33.00 31.95
C LYS A 174 -1.44 -34.43 31.48
N THR A 175 -1.46 -34.68 30.18
CA THR A 175 -1.71 -36.02 29.59
C THR A 175 -0.44 -36.86 29.54
N VAL A 176 0.72 -36.25 29.30
CA VAL A 176 2.03 -36.93 29.23
C VAL A 176 2.53 -37.39 30.62
N SER A 177 2.05 -36.77 31.69
CA SER A 177 2.46 -37.08 33.07
C SER A 177 1.58 -38.13 33.78
N GLN A 178 0.55 -38.67 33.10
CA GLN A 178 -0.22 -39.78 33.66
C GLN A 178 0.51 -41.11 33.44
N PRO A 179 0.79 -41.89 34.51
CA PRO A 179 1.36 -43.21 34.35
C PRO A 179 0.34 -44.12 33.65
N PHE A 180 0.73 -44.69 32.51
CA PHE A 180 0.00 -45.80 31.88
C PHE A 180 0.15 -47.05 32.76
N THR A 181 -0.57 -47.12 33.87
CA THR A 181 -0.68 -48.34 34.65
C THR A 181 -1.97 -49.08 34.28
N ASN A 182 -1.74 -50.23 33.65
CA ASN A 182 -2.66 -51.34 33.42
C ASN A 182 -3.63 -51.17 32.24
N VAL A 183 -3.13 -51.52 31.05
CA VAL A 183 -3.97 -52.13 30.02
C VAL A 183 -4.17 -53.58 30.42
N ASP A 184 -5.36 -53.90 30.93
CA ASP A 184 -5.81 -55.26 31.20
C ASP A 184 -5.97 -56.00 29.87
N SER A 185 -5.14 -57.01 29.63
CA SER A 185 -4.99 -57.65 28.32
C SER A 185 -5.95 -58.81 28.07
N THR A 186 -7.10 -58.90 28.78
CA THR A 186 -7.96 -60.10 28.72
C THR A 186 -9.35 -59.93 28.13
N ALA A 187 -9.67 -58.81 27.46
CA ALA A 187 -10.97 -58.69 26.83
C ALA A 187 -10.86 -58.05 25.45
N PHE A 188 -10.75 -58.87 24.39
CA PHE A 188 -11.35 -58.63 23.08
C PHE A 188 -11.06 -59.84 22.17
N SER A 189 -11.81 -60.92 22.40
CA SER A 189 -11.96 -62.02 21.45
C SER A 189 -13.36 -61.96 20.85
N GLU A 190 -13.62 -60.93 20.04
CA GLU A 190 -14.75 -60.96 19.11
C GLU A 190 -14.23 -60.65 17.71
N PRO A 191 -14.49 -61.52 16.70
CA PRO A 191 -14.07 -61.27 15.34
C PRO A 191 -14.89 -60.11 14.76
N VAL A 192 -14.23 -58.97 14.55
CA VAL A 192 -14.79 -57.85 13.80
C VAL A 192 -14.98 -58.26 12.35
N VAL A 193 -16.23 -58.45 11.94
CA VAL A 193 -16.60 -58.67 10.54
C VAL A 193 -16.38 -57.37 9.77
N LEU A 194 -15.38 -57.36 8.89
CA LEU A 194 -15.12 -56.27 7.96
C LEU A 194 -16.21 -56.24 6.89
N THR A 195 -17.15 -55.31 6.99
CA THR A 195 -17.94 -54.89 5.83
C THR A 195 -17.10 -53.95 4.96
N PRO A 196 -17.00 -54.19 3.64
CA PRO A 196 -16.27 -53.29 2.76
C PRO A 196 -17.03 -51.96 2.63
N LEU A 197 -16.38 -50.88 3.07
CA LEU A 197 -16.79 -49.51 2.76
C LEU A 197 -16.62 -49.29 1.25
N VAL A 198 -17.75 -49.24 0.54
CA VAL A 198 -17.82 -48.75 -0.83
C VAL A 198 -17.51 -47.25 -0.80
N SER A 199 -16.33 -46.88 -1.30
CA SER A 199 -15.96 -45.49 -1.52
C SER A 199 -16.71 -44.96 -2.76
N PRO A 200 -17.43 -43.83 -2.71
CA PRO A 200 -17.90 -43.16 -3.91
C PRO A 200 -16.69 -42.59 -4.69
N ALA A 201 -16.71 -42.83 -6.00
CA ALA A 201 -15.68 -42.41 -6.94
C ALA A 201 -15.51 -40.88 -6.99
N PRO A 202 -14.28 -40.36 -7.16
CA PRO A 202 -14.08 -38.95 -7.46
C PRO A 202 -14.49 -38.65 -8.92
N THR A 203 -15.49 -37.78 -9.09
CA THR A 203 -15.84 -37.18 -10.37
C THR A 203 -14.67 -36.34 -10.87
N ASN A 204 -13.89 -36.93 -11.77
CA ASN A 204 -12.74 -36.29 -12.39
C ASN A 204 -13.23 -35.49 -13.61
N THR A 205 -13.60 -34.22 -13.40
CA THR A 205 -13.81 -33.27 -14.51
C THR A 205 -12.44 -32.86 -15.03
N GLN A 206 -11.94 -33.61 -16.01
CA GLN A 206 -10.78 -33.20 -16.80
C GLN A 206 -11.18 -32.02 -17.70
N VAL A 207 -10.58 -30.86 -17.45
CA VAL A 207 -10.55 -29.76 -18.42
C VAL A 207 -9.60 -30.19 -19.55
N VAL A 208 -10.17 -30.74 -20.62
CA VAL A 208 -9.45 -31.01 -21.86
C VAL A 208 -9.02 -29.67 -22.46
N LYS A 209 -7.71 -29.42 -22.46
CA LYS A 209 -7.08 -28.29 -23.13
C LYS A 209 -7.04 -28.60 -24.63
N ALA A 210 -8.06 -28.17 -25.38
CA ALA A 210 -8.04 -28.22 -26.83
C ALA A 210 -7.23 -27.02 -27.36
N VAL A 211 -6.06 -27.30 -27.92
CA VAL A 211 -5.34 -26.38 -28.80
C VAL A 211 -5.97 -26.53 -30.18
N SER A 212 -6.66 -25.49 -30.65
CA SER A 212 -7.10 -25.39 -32.03
C SER A 212 -6.69 -24.03 -32.58
N LYS A 213 -5.81 -24.06 -33.58
CA LYS A 213 -5.58 -22.96 -34.51
C LYS A 213 -6.86 -22.75 -35.34
N ASP A 214 -7.05 -21.51 -35.78
CA ASP A 214 -7.94 -21.10 -36.86
C ASP A 214 -9.43 -21.44 -36.71
N ALA A 215 -10.20 -20.53 -36.11
CA ALA A 215 -11.57 -20.26 -36.57
C ALA A 215 -12.11 -18.97 -35.93
N VAL A 216 -12.43 -18.03 -36.81
CA VAL A 216 -13.30 -16.87 -36.59
C VAL A 216 -14.58 -17.33 -35.89
N GLN A 217 -14.96 -16.68 -34.79
CA GLN A 217 -16.33 -16.73 -34.30
C GLN A 217 -16.85 -15.32 -33.99
N THR A 218 -17.91 -15.02 -34.72
CA THR A 218 -18.89 -13.94 -34.59
C THR A 218 -19.33 -13.69 -33.16
N VAL A 219 -19.21 -12.45 -32.72
CA VAL A 219 -19.78 -11.96 -31.46
C VAL A 219 -21.24 -11.59 -31.70
N THR A 220 -22.16 -12.34 -31.11
CA THR A 220 -23.57 -11.93 -30.97
C THR A 220 -23.65 -10.91 -29.84
N THR A 221 -23.75 -9.63 -30.18
CA THR A 221 -24.00 -8.56 -29.22
C THR A 221 -25.50 -8.44 -28.93
N ASN A 222 -25.86 -8.52 -27.66
CA ASN A 222 -27.23 -8.32 -27.19
C ASN A 222 -27.57 -6.81 -27.21
N SER A 223 -28.63 -6.47 -27.93
CA SER A 223 -29.12 -5.10 -28.11
C SER A 223 -29.74 -4.58 -26.83
N ASN A 224 -29.17 -3.51 -26.25
CA ASN A 224 -29.90 -2.34 -25.73
C ASN A 224 -28.92 -1.36 -25.08
N PHE A 225 -28.24 -0.54 -25.89
CA PHE A 225 -27.80 0.80 -25.45
C PHE A 225 -27.64 1.72 -26.67
N LYS A 226 -28.26 2.88 -26.59
CA LYS A 226 -28.38 3.84 -27.69
C LYS A 226 -27.14 4.75 -27.69
N THR A 227 -26.21 4.51 -28.62
CA THR A 227 -24.98 5.31 -28.76
C THR A 227 -25.23 6.60 -29.53
N ARG A 228 -24.74 7.75 -29.02
CA ARG A 228 -24.53 8.97 -29.81
C ARG A 228 -23.03 9.14 -30.03
N VAL A 229 -22.65 9.31 -31.29
CA VAL A 229 -21.29 9.37 -31.82
C VAL A 229 -20.56 10.61 -31.32
N ILE A 230 -19.35 10.44 -30.77
CA ILE A 230 -18.31 11.48 -30.67
C ILE A 230 -17.04 10.95 -31.31
N ASN A 231 -16.63 11.59 -32.41
CA ASN A 231 -15.41 11.28 -33.14
C ASN A 231 -14.18 11.72 -32.33
N ALA A 232 -13.22 10.81 -32.15
CA ALA A 232 -11.88 11.12 -31.65
C ALA A 232 -10.98 11.59 -32.82
N PRO A 233 -10.14 12.63 -32.65
CA PRO A 233 -9.17 13.01 -33.67
C PRO A 233 -7.93 12.10 -33.66
N LYS A 234 -7.48 11.78 -34.88
CA LYS A 234 -6.25 11.04 -35.20
C LYS A 234 -5.00 11.70 -34.62
N ALA A 235 -4.08 10.86 -34.15
CA ALA A 235 -2.69 11.22 -33.90
C ALA A 235 -2.01 11.70 -35.19
N VAL A 236 -1.29 12.83 -35.11
CA VAL A 236 -0.42 13.33 -36.17
C VAL A 236 1.01 13.37 -35.65
N SER A 237 1.87 12.71 -36.42
CA SER A 237 3.33 12.66 -36.38
C SER A 237 3.98 14.05 -36.33
N GLN A 238 5.07 14.15 -35.58
CA GLN A 238 5.95 15.32 -35.48
C GLN A 238 6.53 15.75 -36.84
N SER A 239 6.59 17.06 -37.09
CA SER A 239 7.78 17.70 -37.67
C SER A 239 7.76 19.22 -37.42
N SER A 240 8.90 19.70 -36.94
CA SER A 240 9.37 21.07 -36.71
C SER A 240 8.89 22.15 -37.69
N LYS A 241 8.44 23.30 -37.15
CA LYS A 241 8.78 24.67 -37.61
C LYS A 241 8.24 25.76 -36.65
N LYS A 242 8.94 26.90 -36.69
CA LYS A 242 8.99 28.07 -35.80
C LYS A 242 7.91 29.12 -36.13
N LEU A 243 7.70 30.07 -35.20
CA LEU A 243 6.82 31.29 -35.23
C LEU A 243 5.33 30.96 -35.00
N GLU A 244 4.54 31.65 -34.18
CA GLU A 244 4.44 33.08 -33.88
C GLU A 244 3.55 33.28 -32.62
N GLN A 245 3.65 34.43 -31.95
CA GLN A 245 2.87 34.82 -30.77
C GLN A 245 1.36 34.93 -31.08
N GLN A 246 0.51 34.37 -30.22
CA GLN A 246 -0.89 34.79 -30.12
C GLN A 246 -1.48 34.45 -28.74
N THR A 247 -1.82 35.50 -27.99
CA THR A 247 -2.50 35.49 -26.70
C THR A 247 -3.97 35.12 -26.88
N PRO A 248 -4.57 34.19 -26.10
CA PRO A 248 -6.01 34.00 -26.12
C PRO A 248 -6.73 34.91 -25.13
N ARG A 249 -7.80 35.53 -25.64
CA ARG A 249 -8.74 36.45 -25.00
C ARG A 249 -9.52 35.79 -23.85
N VAL A 250 -9.82 36.61 -22.85
CA VAL A 250 -10.81 36.37 -21.78
C VAL A 250 -12.20 36.18 -22.41
N LEU A 251 -12.90 35.10 -22.04
CA LEU A 251 -14.30 34.87 -22.39
C LEU A 251 -15.17 35.20 -21.16
N THR A 252 -15.99 36.24 -21.30
CA THR A 252 -17.09 36.59 -20.40
C THR A 252 -18.26 35.63 -20.62
N LEU A 253 -18.79 35.08 -19.52
CA LEU A 253 -20.03 34.29 -19.48
C LEU A 253 -21.20 35.26 -19.22
N GLU A 254 -22.15 35.35 -20.16
CA GLU A 254 -23.48 35.90 -19.89
C GLU A 254 -24.44 34.76 -19.59
N VAL A 255 -25.15 34.89 -18.47
CA VAL A 255 -26.23 34.02 -18.01
C VAL A 255 -27.52 34.55 -18.63
N VAL A 256 -28.33 33.66 -19.21
CA VAL A 256 -29.72 33.95 -19.60
C VAL A 256 -30.62 32.99 -18.82
N GLU A 257 -31.64 33.54 -18.16
CA GLU A 257 -32.65 32.85 -17.34
C GLU A 257 -33.43 31.76 -18.09
#